data_AF-A0A6D2KSZ9-F1
#
_entry.id   AF-A0A6D2KSZ9-F1
#
_cell.length_a   1.000
_cell.length_b   1.000
_cell.length_c   1.000
_cell.angle_alpha   90.00
_cell.angle_beta   90.00
_cell.angle_gamma   90.00
#
_symmetry.space_group_name_H-M   'P 1'
#
loop_
_entity.id
_entity.type
_entity.pdbx_description
1 polymer ?
#
loop_
_entity_poly.entity_id
_entity_poly.type
_entity_poly.pdbx_seq_one_letter_code
_entity_poly.pdbx_strand_id
1 'polypeptide(L)'
;MIISDLPRDLLEEILCRVPATSLKRLRPSCKRWNSLFHDRRFTRKQFDKAAKQFLILMLKESRVCSMSVNLHGVPSVEVTGELSLVDPLSSSYDQFEINQVSHYDGLLLCTNEYNTRIVVWNPCTGQTRWIQPCNRCNHYAFGSYQDNKSHDHSYKILGYGGGFNNKELAVCDINSNSWRTLDITSDGLLQYADYGASLKGNTYWFASDEEEKQLGMFLVNFDYTTERFGRLHLPYQCPRYETISLSVASKDKLSVLLQREDTSRTEIWVANQIVETKVVSWSMVLAVDMKPKLNLWDGISFLVDEEKKVLVCCDKYFGKDDHKFEGKTLVHIVGEDNEVTEVDFGAVKLAWPFLFNYVPSLIQIQQAGVGGKRKRDE
;
A
#
# COMPACT_ATOMS: atom_id res chain seq x y z
N MET A 1 22.97 -26.38 24.14
CA MET A 1 21.95 -25.52 24.77
C MET A 1 20.79 -25.44 23.82
N ILE A 2 19.64 -26.00 24.18
CA ILE A 2 18.46 -25.90 23.31
C ILE A 2 17.86 -24.52 23.58
N ILE A 3 17.47 -23.78 22.54
CA ILE A 3 16.95 -22.41 22.69
C ILE A 3 15.66 -22.36 23.58
N SER A 4 15.04 -23.53 23.83
CA SER A 4 13.96 -23.78 24.78
C SER A 4 14.31 -23.49 26.24
N ASP A 5 15.60 -23.58 26.61
CA ASP A 5 16.10 -23.43 27.97
C ASP A 5 16.32 -21.96 28.37
N LEU A 6 16.13 -21.03 27.42
CA LEU A 6 16.23 -19.60 27.68
C LEU A 6 15.01 -19.08 28.46
N PRO A 7 15.21 -18.15 29.41
CA PRO A 7 14.14 -17.36 30.01
C PRO A 7 13.23 -16.73 28.95
N ARG A 8 11.93 -16.65 29.24
CA ARG A 8 10.90 -16.15 28.31
C ARG A 8 11.25 -14.77 27.77
N ASP A 9 11.72 -13.87 28.62
CA ASP A 9 11.99 -12.48 28.25
C ASP A 9 13.19 -12.37 27.29
N LEU A 10 14.24 -13.17 27.50
CA LEU A 10 15.39 -13.23 26.59
C LEU A 10 14.99 -13.83 25.25
N LEU A 11 14.17 -14.89 25.25
CA LEU A 11 13.66 -15.49 24.03
C LEU A 11 12.82 -14.48 23.23
N GLU A 12 11.93 -13.73 23.89
CA GLU A 12 11.15 -12.67 23.25
C GLU A 12 12.02 -11.57 22.68
N GLU A 13 13.07 -11.13 23.40
CA GLU A 13 14.02 -10.14 22.91
C GLU A 13 14.80 -10.65 21.68
N ILE A 14 15.16 -11.93 21.63
CA ILE A 14 15.82 -12.50 20.45
C ILE A 14 14.83 -12.58 19.28
N LEU A 15 13.67 -13.21 19.49
CA LEU A 15 12.70 -13.45 18.42
C LEU A 15 12.08 -12.16 17.89
N CYS A 16 11.93 -11.09 18.69
CA CYS A 16 11.41 -9.82 18.18
C CYS A 16 12.37 -9.10 17.22
N ARG A 17 13.62 -9.55 17.09
CA ARG A 17 14.58 -9.02 16.09
C ARG A 17 14.63 -9.85 14.81
N VAL A 18 14.01 -11.03 14.80
CA VAL A 18 14.01 -11.95 13.65
C VAL A 18 12.92 -11.52 12.64
N PRO A 19 13.18 -11.55 11.32
CA PRO A 19 12.18 -11.23 10.30
C PRO A 19 10.92 -12.10 10.37
N ALA A 20 9.75 -11.50 10.09
CA ALA A 20 8.45 -12.15 10.20
C ALA A 20 8.32 -13.41 9.32
N THR A 21 8.91 -13.39 8.13
CA THR A 21 8.96 -14.53 7.19
C THR A 21 9.65 -15.76 7.78
N SER A 22 10.74 -15.53 8.53
CA SER A 22 11.49 -16.59 9.21
C SER A 22 10.70 -17.14 10.39
N LEU A 23 10.12 -16.25 11.21
CA LEU A 23 9.26 -16.65 12.33
C LEU A 23 8.02 -17.43 11.87
N LYS A 24 7.41 -17.05 10.74
CA LYS A 24 6.30 -17.80 10.12
C LYS A 24 6.68 -19.27 9.88
N ARG A 25 7.89 -19.53 9.38
CA ARG A 25 8.39 -20.89 9.11
C ARG A 25 8.68 -21.68 10.39
N LEU A 26 8.99 -21.00 11.49
CA LEU A 26 9.23 -21.61 12.80
C LEU A 26 7.93 -21.87 13.59
N ARG A 27 6.79 -21.34 13.14
CA ARG A 27 5.49 -21.53 13.82
C ARG A 27 5.13 -23.00 14.09
N PRO A 28 5.28 -23.97 13.15
CA PRO A 28 4.89 -25.36 13.40
C PRO A 28 5.85 -26.13 14.32
N SER A 29 7.08 -25.64 14.55
CA SER A 29 8.09 -26.43 15.27
C SER A 29 7.94 -26.42 16.78
N CYS A 30 7.21 -25.44 17.36
CA CYS A 30 7.13 -25.27 18.81
C CYS A 30 5.81 -24.61 19.24
N LYS A 31 5.04 -25.27 20.13
CA LYS A 31 3.79 -24.72 20.70
C LYS A 31 4.01 -23.40 21.44
N ARG A 32 5.13 -23.27 22.17
CA ARG A 32 5.49 -22.05 22.91
C ARG A 32 5.74 -20.88 21.96
N TRP A 33 6.46 -21.11 20.86
CA TRP A 33 6.68 -20.08 19.83
C TRP A 33 5.39 -19.75 19.08
N ASN A 34 4.60 -20.77 18.72
CA ASN A 34 3.30 -20.55 18.11
C ASN A 34 2.42 -19.66 18.99
N SER A 35 2.34 -19.93 20.30
CA SER A 35 1.59 -19.07 21.24
C SER A 35 2.13 -17.64 21.28
N LEU A 36 3.46 -17.48 21.30
CA LEU A 36 4.09 -16.16 21.31
C LEU A 36 3.79 -15.37 20.04
N PHE A 37 3.77 -16.02 18.88
CA PHE A 37 3.48 -15.37 17.59
C PHE A 37 2.01 -14.97 17.41
N HIS A 38 1.11 -15.39 18.32
CA HIS A 38 -0.26 -14.87 18.40
C HIS A 38 -0.42 -13.74 19.41
N ASP A 39 0.59 -13.49 20.25
CA ASP A 39 0.56 -12.38 21.19
C ASP A 39 0.75 -11.06 20.44
N ARG A 40 -0.23 -10.15 20.59
CA ARG A 40 -0.23 -8.88 19.85
C ARG A 40 0.90 -7.95 20.27
N ARG A 41 1.25 -7.92 21.56
CA ARG A 41 2.33 -7.09 22.05
C ARG A 41 3.65 -7.57 21.47
N PHE A 42 3.85 -8.89 21.40
CA PHE A 42 5.00 -9.48 20.75
C PHE A 42 5.03 -9.15 19.25
N THR A 43 3.94 -9.38 18.51
CA THR A 43 3.93 -9.16 17.05
C THR A 43 4.13 -7.69 16.69
N ARG A 44 3.59 -6.76 17.48
CA ARG A 44 3.86 -5.32 17.30
C ARG A 44 5.32 -5.00 17.60
N LYS A 45 5.83 -5.42 18.76
CA LYS A 45 7.23 -5.24 19.16
C LYS A 45 8.20 -5.83 18.12
N GLN A 46 7.86 -6.99 17.55
CA GLN A 46 8.62 -7.65 16.49
C GLN A 46 8.57 -6.83 15.21
N PHE A 47 7.40 -6.35 14.80
CA PHE A 47 7.29 -5.49 13.63
C PHE A 47 8.15 -4.22 13.80
N ASP A 48 8.14 -3.58 14.97
CA ASP A 48 8.87 -2.33 15.20
C ASP A 48 10.39 -2.53 15.27
N LYS A 49 10.86 -3.62 15.89
CA LYS A 49 12.28 -3.91 16.15
C LYS A 49 12.99 -4.73 15.06
N ALA A 50 12.28 -5.62 14.35
CA ALA A 50 12.92 -6.52 13.41
C ALA A 50 13.45 -5.77 12.18
N ALA A 51 14.55 -6.29 11.63
CA ALA A 51 15.04 -5.85 10.32
C ALA A 51 13.93 -6.06 9.27
N LYS A 52 13.58 -4.97 8.58
CA LYS A 52 12.51 -4.96 7.58
C LYS A 52 13.03 -5.63 6.31
N GLN A 53 12.47 -6.78 5.98
CA GLN A 53 12.69 -7.42 4.69
C GLN A 53 11.63 -6.91 3.72
N PHE A 54 11.99 -5.92 2.92
CA PHE A 54 11.12 -5.41 1.87
C PHE A 54 10.97 -6.46 0.77
N LEU A 55 9.74 -6.75 0.40
CA LEU A 55 9.38 -7.54 -0.76
C LEU A 55 8.71 -6.61 -1.76
N ILE A 56 9.10 -6.70 -3.01
CA ILE A 56 8.43 -5.98 -4.09
C ILE A 56 7.22 -6.81 -4.49
N LEU A 57 6.03 -6.25 -4.33
CA LEU A 57 4.79 -6.86 -4.80
C LEU A 57 4.20 -6.05 -5.94
N MET A 58 3.52 -6.74 -6.85
CA MET A 58 2.82 -6.15 -7.98
C MET A 58 1.41 -6.73 -8.06
N LEU A 59 0.41 -5.87 -8.23
CA LEU A 59 -0.90 -6.29 -8.74
C LEU A 59 -0.77 -6.51 -10.26
N LYS A 60 -0.94 -7.74 -10.72
CA LYS A 60 -0.89 -8.14 -12.13
C LYS A 60 -2.05 -9.06 -12.44
N GLU A 61 -2.82 -8.77 -13.48
CA GLU A 61 -3.97 -9.59 -13.91
C GLU A 61 -4.93 -9.96 -12.77
N SER A 62 -5.21 -8.99 -11.91
CA SER A 62 -6.07 -9.16 -10.74
C SER A 62 -5.54 -10.12 -9.66
N ARG A 63 -4.22 -10.40 -9.66
CA ARG A 63 -3.50 -11.21 -8.68
C ARG A 63 -2.34 -10.43 -8.09
N VAL A 64 -2.01 -10.69 -6.82
CA VAL A 64 -0.82 -10.11 -6.19
C VAL A 64 0.35 -11.06 -6.42
N CYS A 65 1.40 -10.55 -7.04
CA CYS A 65 2.60 -11.28 -7.42
C CYS A 65 3.83 -10.72 -6.70
N SER A 66 4.74 -11.60 -6.30
CA SER A 66 6.07 -11.24 -5.79
C SER A 66 7.02 -11.01 -6.96
N MET A 67 7.82 -9.95 -6.87
CA MET A 67 8.76 -9.54 -7.90
C MET A 67 10.20 -9.55 -7.37
N SER A 68 11.14 -9.84 -8.26
CA SER A 68 12.57 -9.65 -8.03
C SER A 68 13.09 -8.63 -9.02
N VAL A 69 13.88 -7.66 -8.53
CA VAL A 69 14.56 -6.66 -9.34
C VAL A 69 16.05 -6.90 -9.19
N ASN A 70 16.71 -7.30 -10.27
CA ASN A 70 18.15 -7.41 -10.32
C ASN A 70 18.73 -6.13 -10.93
N LEU A 71 19.62 -5.48 -10.18
CA LEU A 71 20.34 -4.28 -10.60
C LEU A 71 21.83 -4.56 -10.87
N HIS A 72 22.26 -5.81 -10.80
CA HIS A 72 23.64 -6.21 -11.07
C HIS A 72 23.78 -6.67 -12.52
N GLY A 73 24.70 -6.03 -13.26
CA GLY A 73 24.90 -6.30 -14.68
C GLY A 73 23.80 -5.62 -15.50
N VAL A 74 23.16 -6.38 -16.39
CA VAL A 74 22.00 -5.90 -17.15
C VAL A 74 20.78 -5.89 -16.21
N PRO A 75 20.15 -4.73 -15.97
CA PRO A 75 18.96 -4.67 -15.11
C PRO A 75 17.86 -5.61 -15.61
N SER A 76 17.16 -6.25 -14.70
CA SER A 76 16.04 -7.14 -15.07
C SER A 76 14.99 -7.21 -13.96
N VAL A 77 13.75 -7.51 -14.35
CA VAL A 77 12.63 -7.74 -13.43
C VAL A 77 11.99 -9.07 -13.77
N GLU A 78 11.67 -9.86 -12.74
CA GLU A 78 10.98 -11.14 -12.90
C GLU A 78 9.87 -11.33 -11.86
N VAL A 79 8.81 -12.04 -12.25
CA VAL A 79 7.79 -12.53 -11.31
C VAL A 79 8.33 -13.80 -10.66
N THR A 80 8.46 -13.77 -9.34
CA THR A 80 9.00 -14.88 -8.53
C THR A 80 7.93 -15.81 -7.99
N GLY A 81 6.67 -15.36 -7.95
CA GLY A 81 5.55 -16.19 -7.54
C GLY A 81 4.26 -15.39 -7.37
N GLU A 82 3.14 -16.10 -7.39
CA GLU A 82 1.80 -15.54 -7.16
C GLU A 82 1.36 -15.84 -5.72
N LEU A 83 0.73 -14.86 -5.07
CA LEU A 83 0.20 -15.00 -3.73
C LEU A 83 -1.28 -15.39 -3.82
N SER A 84 -1.65 -16.50 -3.19
CA SER A 84 -3.01 -17.03 -3.27
C SER A 84 -3.97 -16.37 -2.28
N LEU A 85 -5.08 -15.83 -2.79
CA LEU A 85 -6.20 -15.35 -2.00
C LEU A 85 -7.49 -16.06 -2.43
N VAL A 86 -7.94 -17.03 -1.64
CA VAL A 86 -9.14 -17.82 -1.95
C VAL A 86 -10.40 -16.99 -1.78
N ASP A 87 -11.30 -17.07 -2.76
CA ASP A 87 -12.62 -16.48 -2.65
C ASP A 87 -13.57 -17.40 -1.86
N PRO A 88 -14.04 -17.01 -0.66
CA PRO A 88 -14.97 -17.82 0.13
C PRO A 88 -16.36 -17.98 -0.49
N LEU A 89 -16.71 -17.15 -1.49
CA LEU A 89 -17.99 -17.22 -2.19
C LEU A 89 -17.91 -18.02 -3.51
N SER A 90 -16.70 -18.38 -3.96
CA SER A 90 -16.54 -19.23 -5.13
C SER A 90 -16.81 -20.69 -4.76
N SER A 91 -17.72 -21.33 -5.50
CA SER A 91 -18.01 -22.76 -5.37
C SER A 91 -16.86 -23.65 -5.86
N SER A 92 -15.97 -23.11 -6.69
CA SER A 92 -14.79 -23.78 -7.27
C SER A 92 -13.50 -23.53 -6.49
N TYR A 93 -13.55 -22.83 -5.34
CA TYR A 93 -12.36 -22.33 -4.62
C TYR A 93 -11.46 -21.46 -5.50
N ASP A 94 -12.07 -20.71 -6.43
CA ASP A 94 -11.32 -19.79 -7.28
C ASP A 94 -10.68 -18.69 -6.44
N GLN A 95 -9.63 -18.10 -7.00
CA GLN A 95 -8.96 -16.97 -6.37
C GLN A 95 -9.77 -15.69 -6.53
N PHE A 96 -9.86 -14.89 -5.47
CA PHE A 96 -10.52 -13.59 -5.48
C PHE A 96 -9.80 -12.64 -6.44
N GLU A 97 -10.53 -12.09 -7.40
CA GLU A 97 -9.99 -11.14 -8.38
C GLU A 97 -9.90 -9.74 -7.78
N ILE A 98 -8.67 -9.27 -7.63
CA ILE A 98 -8.34 -7.99 -7.01
C ILE A 98 -8.27 -6.91 -8.09
N ASN A 99 -9.02 -5.82 -7.94
CA ASN A 99 -8.93 -4.66 -8.82
C ASN A 99 -8.05 -3.55 -8.25
N GLN A 100 -8.11 -3.34 -6.93
CA GLN A 100 -7.30 -2.34 -6.25
C GLN A 100 -6.64 -2.94 -5.02
N VAL A 101 -5.43 -2.48 -4.74
CA VAL A 101 -4.68 -2.85 -3.55
C VAL A 101 -4.04 -1.63 -2.93
N SER A 102 -4.20 -1.49 -1.62
CA SER A 102 -3.35 -0.62 -0.81
C SER A 102 -2.64 -1.46 0.25
N HIS A 103 -1.54 -0.97 0.82
CA HIS A 103 -0.79 -1.66 1.87
C HIS A 103 -0.43 -0.75 3.05
N TYR A 104 -0.39 -1.32 4.27
CA TYR A 104 0.06 -0.66 5.50
C TYR A 104 0.29 -1.72 6.58
N ASP A 105 1.35 -1.60 7.38
CA ASP A 105 1.72 -2.52 8.47
C ASP A 105 1.75 -4.02 8.10
N GLY A 106 2.11 -4.32 6.85
CA GLY A 106 2.14 -5.70 6.32
C GLY A 106 0.78 -6.34 6.11
N LEU A 107 -0.28 -5.54 6.18
CA LEU A 107 -1.63 -5.87 5.74
C LEU A 107 -1.87 -5.27 4.35
N LEU A 108 -2.70 -5.93 3.57
CA LEU A 108 -3.23 -5.47 2.29
C LEU A 108 -4.72 -5.21 2.43
N LEU A 109 -5.21 -4.12 1.87
CA LEU A 109 -6.63 -3.89 1.64
C LEU A 109 -6.89 -4.11 0.16
N CYS A 110 -7.73 -5.09 -0.17
CA CYS A 110 -8.04 -5.45 -1.54
C CYS A 110 -9.53 -5.29 -1.83
N THR A 111 -9.86 -4.80 -3.02
CA THR A 111 -11.25 -4.71 -3.52
C THR A 111 -11.38 -5.39 -4.88
N ASN A 112 -12.59 -5.78 -5.26
CA ASN A 112 -12.89 -6.27 -6.61
C ASN A 112 -13.27 -5.11 -7.57
N GLU A 113 -13.45 -5.42 -8.85
CA GLU A 113 -13.72 -4.44 -9.92
C GLU A 113 -14.83 -3.45 -9.59
N TYR A 114 -15.94 -3.95 -9.03
CA TYR A 114 -17.10 -3.12 -8.69
C TYR A 114 -17.11 -2.64 -7.25
N ASN A 115 -16.02 -2.85 -6.50
CA ASN A 115 -15.89 -2.41 -5.12
C ASN A 115 -17.02 -2.92 -4.19
N THR A 116 -17.65 -4.03 -4.57
CA THR A 116 -18.74 -4.69 -3.83
C THR A 116 -18.21 -5.65 -2.77
N ARG A 117 -16.91 -5.92 -2.76
CA ARG A 117 -16.26 -6.82 -1.81
C ARG A 117 -14.92 -6.26 -1.40
N ILE A 118 -14.69 -6.24 -0.08
CA ILE A 118 -13.47 -5.73 0.53
C ILE A 118 -12.89 -6.81 1.41
N VAL A 119 -11.57 -7.00 1.33
CA VAL A 119 -10.84 -7.91 2.21
C VAL A 119 -9.57 -7.26 2.73
N VAL A 120 -9.40 -7.33 4.04
CA VAL A 120 -8.12 -7.08 4.69
C VAL A 120 -7.38 -8.41 4.75
N TRP A 121 -6.21 -8.48 4.12
CA TRP A 121 -5.43 -9.69 3.95
C TRP A 121 -4.02 -9.51 4.51
N ASN A 122 -3.55 -10.48 5.28
CA ASN A 122 -2.13 -10.59 5.65
C ASN A 122 -1.52 -11.76 4.87
N PRO A 123 -0.80 -11.50 3.76
CA PRO A 123 -0.16 -12.57 2.99
C PRO A 123 0.90 -13.35 3.78
N CYS A 124 1.56 -12.70 4.74
CA CYS A 124 2.53 -13.35 5.62
C CYS A 124 1.85 -14.36 6.55
N THR A 125 0.72 -14.07 7.18
CA THR A 125 0.07 -15.04 8.10
C THR A 125 -0.98 -15.91 7.41
N GLY A 126 -1.43 -15.53 6.21
CA GLY A 126 -2.56 -16.14 5.50
C GLY A 126 -3.92 -15.71 6.04
N GLN A 127 -3.98 -14.78 6.99
CA GLN A 127 -5.25 -14.33 7.58
C GLN A 127 -5.98 -13.39 6.63
N THR A 128 -7.29 -13.55 6.56
CA THR A 128 -8.19 -12.69 5.79
C THR A 128 -9.36 -12.24 6.67
N ARG A 129 -9.82 -11.01 6.48
CA ARG A 129 -11.08 -10.52 7.05
C ARG A 129 -11.86 -9.78 5.97
N TRP A 130 -13.04 -10.31 5.70
CA TRP A 130 -13.98 -9.74 4.74
C TRP A 130 -14.80 -8.65 5.43
N ILE A 131 -14.91 -7.50 4.77
CA ILE A 131 -15.58 -6.30 5.26
C ILE A 131 -16.74 -6.02 4.32
N GLN A 132 -17.91 -5.70 4.89
CA GLN A 132 -19.04 -5.28 4.08
C GLN A 132 -18.70 -3.93 3.45
N PRO A 133 -18.85 -3.71 2.12
CA PRO A 133 -18.59 -2.41 1.52
C PRO A 133 -19.57 -1.33 2.01
N CYS A 134 -19.15 -0.07 1.89
CA CYS A 134 -20.05 1.05 2.07
C CYS A 134 -20.78 1.32 0.75
N ASN A 135 -22.12 1.31 0.75
CA ASN A 135 -22.93 1.46 -0.46
C ASN A 135 -22.72 2.80 -1.20
N ARG A 136 -22.10 3.80 -0.56
CA ARG A 136 -21.88 5.14 -1.12
C ARG A 136 -20.41 5.40 -1.47
N CYS A 137 -19.53 4.42 -1.30
CA CYS A 137 -18.10 4.62 -1.50
C CYS A 137 -17.59 3.76 -2.65
N ASN A 138 -16.80 4.39 -3.52
CA ASN A 138 -16.18 3.72 -4.68
C ASN A 138 -14.67 3.52 -4.48
N HIS A 139 -14.08 4.13 -3.47
CA HIS A 139 -12.66 4.02 -3.17
C HIS A 139 -12.47 3.74 -1.69
N TYR A 140 -11.38 3.06 -1.38
CA TYR A 140 -11.06 2.67 -0.01
C TYR A 140 -9.58 2.82 0.27
N ALA A 141 -9.29 3.35 1.45
CA ALA A 141 -7.97 3.39 2.02
C ALA A 141 -8.00 2.89 3.46
N PHE A 142 -6.83 2.61 4.00
CA PHE A 142 -6.72 2.17 5.37
C PHE A 142 -5.47 2.70 6.05
N GLY A 143 -5.60 2.84 7.36
CA GLY A 143 -4.54 3.25 8.26
C GLY A 143 -4.80 2.72 9.66
N SER A 144 -4.04 3.22 10.62
CA SER A 144 -4.09 2.78 12.00
C SER A 144 -4.29 3.94 12.97
N TYR A 145 -4.87 3.62 14.12
CA TYR A 145 -5.01 4.53 15.24
C TYR A 145 -4.74 3.78 16.54
N GLN A 146 -4.43 4.54 17.58
CA GLN A 146 -4.32 3.99 18.92
C GLN A 146 -5.72 3.88 19.55
N ASP A 147 -6.14 2.66 19.87
CA ASP A 147 -7.41 2.47 20.57
C ASP A 147 -7.23 2.75 22.06
N ASN A 148 -7.87 3.82 22.54
CA ASN A 148 -7.82 4.23 23.94
C ASN A 148 -8.35 3.17 24.91
N LYS A 149 -9.24 2.26 24.46
CA LYS A 149 -9.82 1.22 25.33
C LYS A 149 -8.88 0.04 25.54
N SER A 150 -8.26 -0.44 24.46
CA SER A 150 -7.34 -1.59 24.52
C SER A 150 -5.88 -1.20 24.73
N HIS A 151 -5.54 0.09 24.59
CA HIS A 151 -4.17 0.60 24.47
C HIS A 151 -3.36 -0.09 23.36
N ASP A 152 -4.05 -0.69 22.38
CA ASP A 152 -3.47 -1.45 21.28
C ASP A 152 -3.64 -0.69 19.95
N HIS A 153 -2.85 -1.06 18.94
CA HIS A 153 -3.04 -0.52 17.59
C HIS A 153 -4.25 -1.20 16.95
N SER A 154 -5.16 -0.38 16.43
CA SER A 154 -6.30 -0.83 15.64
C SER A 154 -6.30 -0.17 14.28
N TYR A 155 -7.08 -0.72 13.36
CA TYR A 155 -7.11 -0.27 11.97
C TYR A 155 -8.50 0.23 11.61
N LYS A 156 -8.53 1.21 10.73
CA LYS A 156 -9.75 1.74 10.15
C LYS A 156 -9.63 1.75 8.63
N ILE A 157 -10.76 1.58 7.98
CA ILE A 157 -10.92 1.74 6.54
C ILE A 157 -11.68 3.03 6.32
N LEU A 158 -11.11 3.94 5.54
CA LEU A 158 -11.80 5.11 5.00
C LEU A 158 -12.43 4.70 3.66
N GLY A 159 -13.73 4.89 3.53
CA GLY A 159 -14.47 4.80 2.28
C GLY A 159 -14.79 6.22 1.79
N TYR A 160 -14.59 6.45 0.50
CA TYR A 160 -14.82 7.74 -0.13
C TYR A 160 -15.36 7.59 -1.57
N GLY A 161 -16.12 8.58 -2.02
CA GLY A 161 -16.63 8.68 -3.40
C GLY A 161 -15.57 9.24 -4.36
N GLY A 162 -15.74 8.94 -5.65
CA GLY A 162 -14.80 9.33 -6.72
C GLY A 162 -15.17 10.62 -7.48
N GLY A 163 -16.25 11.31 -7.11
CA GLY A 163 -16.75 12.47 -7.85
C GLY A 163 -17.15 13.63 -6.95
N PHE A 164 -16.42 14.75 -7.08
CA PHE A 164 -16.77 16.18 -6.89
C PHE A 164 -17.86 16.61 -5.89
N ASN A 165 -18.18 15.83 -4.87
CA ASN A 165 -19.07 16.22 -3.78
C ASN A 165 -18.64 15.52 -2.49
N ASN A 166 -18.29 16.32 -1.48
CA ASN A 166 -17.79 15.96 -0.16
C ASN A 166 -18.78 15.16 0.75
N LYS A 167 -19.78 14.47 0.19
CA LYS A 167 -20.89 13.86 0.94
C LYS A 167 -20.80 12.34 1.10
N GLU A 168 -19.71 11.71 0.64
CA GLU A 168 -19.58 10.24 0.59
C GLU A 168 -18.40 9.72 1.42
N LEU A 169 -18.10 10.38 2.55
CA LEU A 169 -17.05 9.94 3.48
C LEU A 169 -17.64 9.04 4.57
N ALA A 170 -17.05 7.87 4.73
CA ALA A 170 -17.40 6.95 5.80
C ALA A 170 -16.14 6.27 6.35
N VAL A 171 -16.17 5.91 7.63
CA VAL A 171 -15.09 5.16 8.27
C VAL A 171 -15.63 3.88 8.88
N CYS A 172 -14.87 2.80 8.73
CA CYS A 172 -15.15 1.49 9.32
C CYS A 172 -14.01 1.08 10.22
N ASP A 173 -14.31 0.80 11.50
CA ASP A 173 -13.37 0.08 12.36
C ASP A 173 -13.38 -1.39 11.95
N ILE A 174 -12.20 -1.93 11.62
CA ILE A 174 -12.10 -3.29 11.12
C ILE A 174 -12.65 -4.29 12.14
N ASN A 175 -12.50 -4.04 13.45
CA ASN A 175 -12.85 -4.98 14.50
C ASN A 175 -14.36 -5.11 14.68
N SER A 176 -15.09 -3.98 14.59
CA SER A 176 -16.55 -3.97 14.67
C SER A 176 -17.23 -4.26 13.33
N ASN A 177 -16.52 -4.10 12.21
CA ASN A 177 -17.08 -4.21 10.85
C ASN A 177 -18.32 -3.32 10.66
N SER A 178 -18.29 -2.12 11.25
CA SER A 178 -19.40 -1.17 11.25
C SER A 178 -18.97 0.16 10.64
N TRP A 179 -19.66 0.57 9.59
CA TRP A 179 -19.48 1.88 8.97
C TRP A 179 -20.20 2.97 9.73
N ARG A 180 -19.60 4.15 9.77
CA ARG A 180 -20.29 5.39 10.10
C ARG A 180 -19.87 6.50 9.14
N THR A 181 -20.81 7.37 8.82
CA THR A 181 -20.57 8.56 8.01
C THR A 181 -19.67 9.52 8.79
N LEU A 182 -18.77 10.19 8.07
CA LEU A 182 -18.00 11.32 8.58
C LEU A 182 -18.61 12.61 8.03
N ASP A 183 -18.94 13.53 8.93
CA ASP A 183 -19.42 14.87 8.58
C ASP A 183 -18.25 15.85 8.66
N ILE A 184 -17.33 15.72 7.71
CA ILE A 184 -16.12 16.54 7.61
C ILE A 184 -15.98 17.05 6.18
N THR A 185 -15.52 18.29 6.05
CA THR A 185 -15.15 18.88 4.77
C THR A 185 -13.67 18.64 4.50
N SER A 186 -13.35 18.17 3.29
CA SER A 186 -11.99 18.24 2.76
C SER A 186 -11.82 19.61 2.08
N ASP A 187 -10.71 20.29 2.35
CA ASP A 187 -10.35 21.58 1.75
C ASP A 187 -9.90 21.45 0.28
N GLY A 188 -10.18 20.32 -0.37
CA GLY A 188 -9.82 20.08 -1.76
C GLY A 188 -10.36 18.77 -2.30
N LEU A 189 -10.36 18.67 -3.61
CA LEU A 189 -10.77 17.50 -4.35
C LEU A 189 -9.61 16.51 -4.47
N LEU A 190 -9.85 15.26 -4.09
CA LEU A 190 -8.90 14.17 -4.29
C LEU A 190 -8.66 13.94 -5.78
N GLN A 191 -7.39 13.94 -6.16
CA GLN A 191 -6.92 13.59 -7.50
C GLN A 191 -6.29 12.20 -7.46
N TYR A 192 -6.53 11.39 -8.49
CA TYR A 192 -5.99 10.04 -8.59
C TYR A 192 -6.30 9.21 -7.34
N ALA A 193 -7.58 9.17 -6.96
CA ALA A 193 -8.11 8.56 -5.75
C ALA A 193 -7.61 7.13 -5.45
N ASP A 194 -7.22 6.39 -6.48
CA ASP A 194 -6.72 5.01 -6.41
C ASP A 194 -5.24 4.89 -6.04
N TYR A 195 -4.48 6.00 -6.10
CA TYR A 195 -3.02 6.02 -5.98
C TYR A 195 -2.53 6.66 -4.67
N GLY A 196 -3.28 6.43 -3.58
CA GLY A 196 -2.88 6.85 -2.25
C GLY A 196 -1.76 6.01 -1.66
N ALA A 197 -0.98 6.59 -0.73
CA ALA A 197 0.07 5.88 0.01
C ALA A 197 -0.17 5.99 1.51
N SER A 198 -0.05 4.88 2.24
CA SER A 198 -0.21 4.85 3.69
C SER A 198 1.14 4.82 4.41
N LEU A 199 1.34 5.74 5.35
CA LEU A 199 2.58 5.91 6.10
C LEU A 199 2.27 6.40 7.53
N LYS A 200 2.92 5.80 8.54
CA LYS A 200 2.78 6.19 9.96
C LYS A 200 1.32 6.33 10.44
N GLY A 201 0.47 5.43 9.98
CA GLY A 201 -0.92 5.32 10.40
C GLY A 201 -1.89 6.14 9.57
N ASN A 202 -1.39 7.03 8.71
CA ASN A 202 -2.19 7.94 7.90
C ASN A 202 -2.11 7.54 6.43
N THR A 203 -3.10 7.96 5.64
CA THR A 203 -3.07 7.81 4.18
C THR A 203 -2.93 9.18 3.54
N TYR A 204 -2.18 9.25 2.45
CA TYR A 204 -1.82 10.44 1.73
C TYR A 204 -2.27 10.32 0.26
N TRP A 205 -2.74 11.42 -0.31
CA TRP A 205 -3.16 11.52 -1.71
C TRP A 205 -2.78 12.88 -2.28
N PHE A 206 -2.84 13.00 -3.60
CA PHE A 206 -2.86 14.32 -4.24
C PHE A 206 -4.25 14.92 -4.19
N ALA A 207 -4.30 16.24 -4.07
CA ALA A 207 -5.52 17.01 -4.15
C ALA A 207 -5.27 18.35 -4.86
N SER A 208 -6.35 18.94 -5.35
CA SER A 208 -6.35 20.29 -5.93
C SER A 208 -7.49 21.12 -5.36
N ASP A 209 -7.28 22.42 -5.30
CA ASP A 209 -8.29 23.39 -4.90
C ASP A 209 -9.17 23.77 -6.11
N GLU A 210 -10.49 23.67 -5.99
CA GLU A 210 -11.40 24.05 -7.08
C GLU A 210 -11.56 25.56 -7.21
N GLU A 211 -11.57 26.27 -6.07
CA GLU A 211 -11.80 27.71 -6.01
C GLU A 211 -10.50 28.47 -6.29
N GLU A 212 -9.38 27.97 -5.75
CA GLU A 212 -8.06 28.58 -5.90
C GLU A 212 -7.13 27.73 -6.79
N LYS A 213 -7.51 27.52 -8.05
CA LYS A 213 -6.70 26.76 -9.04
C LYS A 213 -5.25 27.26 -9.18
N GLN A 214 -4.98 28.51 -8.82
CA GLN A 214 -3.63 29.09 -8.83
C GLN A 214 -2.73 28.53 -7.73
N LEU A 215 -3.28 27.96 -6.65
CA LEU A 215 -2.51 27.31 -5.60
C LEU A 215 -1.86 26.01 -6.08
N GLY A 216 -2.30 25.45 -7.20
CA GLY A 216 -1.78 24.21 -7.78
C GLY A 216 -2.13 22.96 -6.96
N MET A 217 -1.44 21.87 -7.27
CA MET A 217 -1.63 20.59 -6.59
C MET A 217 -0.93 20.55 -5.23
N PHE A 218 -1.51 19.82 -4.29
CA PHE A 218 -0.94 19.59 -2.96
C PHE A 218 -1.17 18.16 -2.51
N LEU A 219 -0.57 17.79 -1.37
CA LEU A 219 -0.84 16.52 -0.71
C LEU A 219 -1.89 16.73 0.38
N VAL A 220 -2.87 15.83 0.45
CA VAL A 220 -3.78 15.74 1.58
C VAL A 220 -3.52 14.43 2.31
N ASN A 221 -3.61 14.44 3.63
CA ASN A 221 -3.60 13.22 4.42
C ASN A 221 -4.90 13.06 5.20
N PHE A 222 -5.22 11.83 5.58
CA PHE A 222 -6.26 11.53 6.54
C PHE A 222 -5.64 10.89 7.77
N ASP A 223 -5.81 11.54 8.92
CA ASP A 223 -5.39 11.02 10.22
C ASP A 223 -6.50 10.16 10.81
N TYR A 224 -6.26 8.86 10.97
CA TYR A 224 -7.28 7.92 11.47
C TYR A 224 -7.49 7.99 12.99
N THR A 225 -6.58 8.66 13.71
CA THR A 225 -6.68 8.91 15.16
C THR A 225 -7.61 10.10 15.42
N THR A 226 -7.39 11.20 14.72
CA THR A 226 -8.20 12.43 14.87
C THR A 226 -9.39 12.50 13.92
N GLU A 227 -9.40 11.65 12.88
CA GLU A 227 -10.38 11.58 11.79
C GLU A 227 -10.54 12.89 11.04
N ARG A 228 -9.41 13.51 10.74
CA ARG A 228 -9.35 14.82 10.07
C ARG A 228 -8.39 14.77 8.90
N PHE A 229 -8.67 15.62 7.93
CA PHE A 229 -7.75 15.88 6.84
C PHE A 229 -6.69 16.90 7.25
N GLY A 230 -5.47 16.72 6.76
CA GLY A 230 -4.38 17.68 6.85
C GLY A 230 -3.81 17.98 5.47
N ARG A 231 -3.35 19.21 5.26
CA ARG A 231 -2.79 19.68 4.00
C ARG A 231 -1.27 19.78 4.08
N LEU A 232 -0.58 19.23 3.09
CA LEU A 232 0.88 19.21 2.99
C LEU A 232 1.35 19.81 1.66
N HIS A 233 2.49 20.50 1.68
CA HIS A 233 3.10 21.08 0.49
C HIS A 233 3.93 20.04 -0.28
N LEU A 234 3.84 20.12 -1.60
CA LEU A 234 4.77 19.47 -2.52
C LEU A 234 6.16 20.13 -2.48
N PRO A 235 7.22 19.47 -3.00
CA PRO A 235 8.57 20.06 -3.13
C PRO A 235 8.58 21.45 -3.77
N TYR A 236 7.72 21.65 -4.76
CA TYR A 236 7.43 22.95 -5.36
C TYR A 236 5.97 22.99 -5.82
N GLN A 237 5.44 24.21 -5.95
CA GLN A 237 4.08 24.41 -6.44
C GLN A 237 4.07 24.45 -7.96
N CYS A 238 3.14 23.73 -8.56
CA CYS A 238 2.91 23.74 -10.00
C CYS A 238 1.40 23.69 -10.24
N PRO A 239 0.84 24.51 -11.16
CA PRO A 239 -0.57 24.45 -11.49
C PRO A 239 -1.00 23.09 -12.01
N ARG A 240 -0.11 22.42 -12.78
CA ARG A 240 -0.37 21.13 -13.38
C ARG A 240 0.92 20.33 -13.61
N TYR A 241 0.85 19.04 -13.32
CA TYR A 241 1.89 18.08 -13.63
C TYR A 241 1.48 17.26 -14.85
N GLU A 242 2.44 16.90 -15.68
CA GLU A 242 2.27 15.94 -16.78
C GLU A 242 2.13 14.51 -16.23
N THR A 243 2.92 14.20 -15.19
CA THR A 243 2.87 12.92 -14.50
C THR A 243 3.15 13.14 -13.04
N ILE A 244 2.33 12.54 -12.19
CA ILE A 244 2.47 12.61 -10.75
C ILE A 244 2.17 11.25 -10.13
N SER A 245 2.98 10.84 -9.16
CA SER A 245 2.75 9.58 -8.44
C SER A 245 3.29 9.66 -7.02
N LEU A 246 2.70 8.85 -6.14
CA LEU A 246 3.01 8.79 -4.72
C LEU A 246 3.44 7.37 -4.34
N SER A 247 4.49 7.27 -3.54
CA SER A 247 5.00 5.98 -3.06
C SER A 247 5.67 6.10 -1.68
N VAL A 248 6.09 4.97 -1.14
CA VAL A 248 6.86 4.86 0.10
C VAL A 248 8.23 4.27 -0.22
N ALA A 249 9.25 5.14 -0.28
CA ALA A 249 10.63 4.78 -0.66
C ALA A 249 11.31 3.86 0.38
N SER A 250 11.11 4.14 1.67
CA SER A 250 11.73 3.41 2.78
C SER A 250 10.85 3.43 4.04
N LYS A 251 11.28 2.81 5.15
CA LYS A 251 10.48 2.51 6.36
C LYS A 251 9.55 3.65 6.81
N ASP A 252 10.00 4.90 6.67
CA ASP A 252 9.36 6.07 7.28
C ASP A 252 9.32 7.30 6.37
N LYS A 253 9.54 7.14 5.06
CA LYS A 253 9.63 8.25 4.12
C LYS A 253 8.63 8.13 2.97
N LEU A 254 7.88 9.21 2.79
CA LEU A 254 7.00 9.41 1.64
C LEU A 254 7.85 9.89 0.46
N SER A 255 7.55 9.42 -0.75
CA SER A 255 8.21 9.85 -1.98
C SER A 255 7.19 10.26 -3.03
N VAL A 256 7.52 11.31 -3.78
CA VAL A 256 6.72 11.77 -4.92
C VAL A 256 7.56 11.74 -6.19
N LEU A 257 6.94 11.31 -7.28
CA LEU A 257 7.46 11.45 -8.63
C LEU A 257 6.69 12.59 -9.29
N LEU A 258 7.42 13.58 -9.82
CA LEU A 258 6.87 14.79 -10.38
C LEU A 258 7.48 15.06 -11.76
N GLN A 259 6.65 15.18 -12.78
CA GLN A 259 7.03 15.66 -14.10
C GLN A 259 6.15 16.86 -14.47
N ARG A 260 6.78 17.98 -14.83
CA ARG A 260 6.06 19.18 -15.26
C ARG A 260 5.72 19.10 -16.74
N GLU A 261 4.64 19.74 -17.17
CA GLU A 261 4.24 19.80 -18.60
C GLU A 261 5.31 20.47 -19.50
N ASP A 262 6.08 21.41 -18.95
CA ASP A 262 7.09 22.18 -19.69
C ASP A 262 8.48 21.50 -19.76
N THR A 263 8.66 20.33 -19.16
CA THR A 263 9.94 19.63 -19.16
C THR A 263 9.76 18.13 -19.39
N SER A 264 10.70 17.48 -20.09
CA SER A 264 10.76 16.01 -20.15
C SER A 264 11.33 15.38 -18.88
N ARG A 265 11.94 16.20 -18.01
CA ARG A 265 12.61 15.78 -16.79
C ARG A 265 11.60 15.34 -15.74
N THR A 266 11.73 14.10 -15.30
CA THR A 266 10.96 13.54 -14.19
C THR A 266 11.83 13.52 -12.94
N GLU A 267 11.33 14.09 -11.86
CA GLU A 267 12.06 14.24 -10.61
C GLU A 267 11.42 13.39 -9.50
N ILE A 268 12.27 12.68 -8.75
CA ILE A 268 11.87 11.89 -7.60
C ILE A 268 12.36 12.60 -6.35
N TRP A 269 11.41 12.93 -5.49
CA TRP A 269 11.62 13.63 -4.24
C TRP A 269 11.21 12.76 -3.06
N VAL A 270 12.00 12.78 -1.99
CA VAL A 270 11.73 12.05 -0.76
C VAL A 270 11.55 13.04 0.39
N ALA A 271 10.50 12.85 1.18
CA ALA A 271 10.23 13.66 2.35
C ALA A 271 11.21 13.31 3.47
N ASN A 272 11.92 14.31 4.00
CA ASN A 272 12.90 14.11 5.07
C ASN A 272 12.22 13.84 6.41
N GLN A 273 11.14 14.56 6.70
CA GLN A 273 10.38 14.42 7.93
C GLN A 273 8.95 14.94 7.73
N ILE A 274 7.99 14.27 8.37
CA ILE A 274 6.60 14.69 8.45
C ILE A 274 6.27 14.90 9.93
N VAL A 275 5.83 16.10 10.30
CA VAL A 275 5.48 16.49 11.68
C VAL A 275 4.06 17.03 11.69
N GLU A 276 3.17 16.43 12.48
CA GLU A 276 1.81 16.94 12.81
C GLU A 276 0.89 17.30 11.62
N THR A 277 1.20 16.91 10.38
CA THR A 277 0.57 17.26 9.08
C THR A 277 1.36 18.23 8.18
N LYS A 278 2.64 18.48 8.44
CA LYS A 278 3.50 19.24 7.53
C LYS A 278 4.73 18.44 7.14
N VAL A 279 5.07 18.48 5.84
CA VAL A 279 6.39 18.03 5.39
C VAL A 279 7.39 19.13 5.74
N VAL A 280 8.42 18.77 6.50
CA VAL A 280 9.43 19.73 6.96
C VAL A 280 10.34 20.16 5.81
N SER A 281 10.76 19.21 4.98
CA SER A 281 11.55 19.45 3.78
C SER A 281 11.53 18.24 2.86
N TRP A 282 11.85 18.49 1.58
CA TRP A 282 12.00 17.49 0.53
C TRP A 282 13.44 17.44 0.06
N SER A 283 13.91 16.25 -0.31
CA SER A 283 15.22 16.03 -0.93
C SER A 283 15.03 15.37 -2.28
N MET A 284 15.58 15.96 -3.33
CA MET A 284 15.62 15.34 -4.66
C MET A 284 16.64 14.21 -4.62
N VAL A 285 16.22 12.99 -4.96
CA VAL A 285 17.06 11.79 -4.94
C VAL A 285 17.56 11.44 -6.34
N LEU A 286 16.69 11.57 -7.32
CA LEU A 286 16.96 11.20 -8.70
C LEU A 286 16.18 12.13 -9.62
N ALA A 287 16.78 12.49 -10.74
CA ALA A 287 16.07 13.12 -11.84
C ALA A 287 16.50 12.44 -13.13
N VAL A 288 15.54 12.05 -13.94
CA VAL A 288 15.76 11.29 -15.18
C VAL A 288 15.01 11.93 -16.34
N ASP A 289 15.60 11.86 -17.53
CA ASP A 289 14.90 12.20 -18.76
C ASP A 289 14.27 10.94 -19.36
N MET A 290 12.95 10.92 -19.35
CA MET A 290 12.16 9.77 -19.74
C MET A 290 11.71 9.84 -21.21
N LYS A 291 11.74 11.01 -21.83
CA LYS A 291 11.29 11.19 -23.23
C LYS A 291 12.48 11.02 -24.19
N PRO A 292 12.29 10.40 -25.38
CA PRO A 292 11.03 9.93 -25.96
C PRO A 292 10.67 8.46 -25.62
N LYS A 293 11.50 7.75 -24.85
CA LYS A 293 11.38 6.30 -24.64
C LYS A 293 10.18 5.91 -23.75
N LEU A 294 9.75 6.79 -22.84
CA LEU A 294 8.67 6.57 -21.88
C LEU A 294 7.66 7.73 -21.93
N ASN A 295 6.45 7.44 -22.40
CA ASN A 295 5.29 8.32 -22.20
C ASN A 295 4.51 7.77 -21.00
N LEU A 296 4.97 8.08 -19.79
CA LEU A 296 4.24 7.73 -18.58
C LEU A 296 2.92 8.51 -18.57
N TRP A 297 1.81 7.79 -18.40
CA TRP A 297 0.51 8.43 -18.22
C TRP A 297 0.21 8.60 -16.74
N ASP A 298 -0.81 9.37 -16.41
CA ASP A 298 -1.32 9.41 -15.05
C ASP A 298 -1.72 8.01 -14.56
N GLY A 299 -1.40 7.70 -13.31
CA GLY A 299 -1.70 6.39 -12.71
C GLY A 299 -0.55 5.38 -12.71
N ILE A 300 0.70 5.84 -12.81
CA ILE A 300 1.86 4.98 -12.56
C ILE A 300 2.03 4.68 -11.07
N SER A 301 2.63 3.54 -10.79
CA SER A 301 3.19 3.22 -9.48
C SER A 301 4.71 3.11 -9.59
N PHE A 302 5.43 3.50 -8.55
CA PHE A 302 6.89 3.50 -8.61
C PHE A 302 7.55 3.13 -7.29
N LEU A 303 8.79 2.69 -7.39
CA LEU A 303 9.72 2.44 -6.31
C LEU A 303 11.02 3.18 -6.60
N VAL A 304 11.69 3.63 -5.56
CA VAL A 304 13.01 4.27 -5.68
C VAL A 304 13.98 3.64 -4.71
N ASP A 305 15.16 3.27 -5.21
CA ASP A 305 16.31 2.92 -4.39
C ASP A 305 17.13 4.19 -4.15
N GLU A 306 17.09 4.73 -2.93
CA GLU A 306 17.78 5.98 -2.56
C GLU A 306 19.31 5.87 -2.69
N GLU A 307 19.87 4.68 -2.44
CA GLU A 307 21.33 4.47 -2.41
C GLU A 307 21.88 4.27 -3.83
N LYS A 308 21.21 3.43 -4.63
CA LYS A 308 21.60 3.16 -6.01
C LYS A 308 21.08 4.21 -6.99
N LYS A 309 20.17 5.08 -6.55
CA LYS A 309 19.47 6.08 -7.36
C LYS A 309 18.85 5.46 -8.61
N VAL A 310 18.05 4.43 -8.38
CA VAL A 310 17.33 3.72 -9.43
C VAL A 310 15.83 3.90 -9.21
N LEU A 311 15.13 4.27 -10.28
CA LEU A 311 13.68 4.24 -10.37
C LEU A 311 13.25 2.90 -10.97
N VAL A 312 12.24 2.29 -10.35
CA VAL A 312 11.46 1.22 -10.96
C VAL A 312 10.02 1.69 -11.03
N CYS A 313 9.46 1.86 -12.22
CA CYS A 313 8.06 2.25 -12.38
C CYS A 313 7.28 1.20 -13.18
N CYS A 314 5.99 1.11 -12.87
CA CYS A 314 5.06 0.23 -13.54
C CYS A 314 3.96 1.07 -14.17
N ASP A 315 3.72 0.81 -15.46
CA ASP A 315 2.75 1.54 -16.27
C ASP A 315 1.91 0.56 -17.12
N LYS A 316 0.79 1.07 -17.65
CA LYS A 316 -0.08 0.41 -18.60
C LYS A 316 0.07 1.08 -19.97
N TYR A 317 0.67 0.36 -20.90
CA TYR A 317 0.79 0.83 -22.29
C TYR A 317 -0.43 0.44 -23.12
N PHE A 318 -0.99 1.38 -23.88
CA PHE A 318 -1.99 1.10 -24.91
C PHE A 318 -1.32 1.21 -26.29
N GLY A 319 -1.33 0.12 -27.07
CA GLY A 319 -0.86 0.15 -28.45
C GLY A 319 -1.71 1.08 -29.31
N LYS A 320 -1.09 1.71 -30.31
CA LYS A 320 -1.77 2.59 -31.28
C LYS A 320 -2.44 1.86 -32.45
N ASP A 321 -2.34 0.53 -32.51
CA ASP A 321 -2.85 -0.22 -33.66
C ASP A 321 -4.36 -0.47 -33.60
N ASP A 322 -5.00 -0.13 -34.72
CA ASP A 322 -6.45 -0.14 -34.93
C ASP A 322 -7.09 -1.52 -34.64
N HIS A 323 -8.21 -1.44 -33.91
CA HIS A 323 -9.24 -2.49 -33.70
C HIS A 323 -9.10 -3.46 -32.51
N LYS A 324 -8.07 -3.36 -31.66
CA LYS A 324 -8.03 -4.10 -30.38
C LYS A 324 -7.47 -3.26 -29.22
N PHE A 325 -8.31 -2.97 -28.23
CA PHE A 325 -7.91 -2.40 -26.94
C PHE A 325 -7.16 -3.44 -26.08
N GLU A 326 -5.97 -3.86 -26.49
CA GLU A 326 -5.11 -4.74 -25.70
C GLU A 326 -4.00 -3.90 -25.04
N GLY A 327 -4.21 -3.54 -23.76
CA GLY A 327 -3.19 -2.87 -22.96
C GLY A 327 -2.11 -3.87 -22.52
N LYS A 328 -0.88 -3.40 -22.25
CA LYS A 328 0.22 -4.21 -21.71
C LYS A 328 0.72 -3.66 -20.37
N THR A 329 1.12 -4.55 -19.45
CA THR A 329 1.83 -4.14 -18.23
C THR A 329 3.31 -4.03 -18.56
N LEU A 330 3.87 -2.84 -18.42
CA LEU A 330 5.29 -2.59 -18.60
C LEU A 330 5.92 -2.20 -17.27
N VAL A 331 7.12 -2.72 -17.01
CA VAL A 331 7.97 -2.25 -15.93
C VAL A 331 9.23 -1.64 -16.53
N HIS A 332 9.57 -0.45 -16.07
CA HIS A 332 10.75 0.26 -16.50
C HIS A 332 11.72 0.44 -15.34
N ILE A 333 13.00 0.20 -15.61
CA ILE A 333 14.10 0.52 -14.70
C ILE A 333 14.91 1.64 -15.33
N VAL A 334 15.16 2.71 -14.57
CA VAL A 334 15.92 3.88 -15.02
C VAL A 334 16.86 4.35 -13.92
N GLY A 335 18.14 4.56 -14.25
CA GLY A 335 19.16 5.11 -13.35
C GLY A 335 19.59 6.53 -13.74
N GLU A 336 20.67 7.02 -13.14
CA GLU A 336 21.25 8.35 -13.43
C GLU A 336 21.79 8.49 -14.87
N ASP A 337 22.06 7.38 -15.55
CA ASP A 337 22.50 7.34 -16.94
C ASP A 337 21.36 7.62 -17.94
N ASN A 338 20.11 7.69 -17.47
CA ASN A 338 18.89 7.80 -18.27
C ASN A 338 18.68 6.64 -19.25
N GLU A 339 19.39 5.52 -19.06
CA GLU A 339 19.12 4.33 -19.86
C GLU A 339 17.90 3.60 -19.29
N VAL A 340 16.94 3.36 -20.18
CA VAL A 340 15.67 2.74 -19.84
C VAL A 340 15.75 1.27 -20.19
N THR A 341 15.63 0.42 -19.17
CA THR A 341 15.37 -1.02 -19.36
C THR A 341 13.87 -1.25 -19.24
N GLU A 342 13.26 -1.85 -20.26
CA GLU A 342 11.83 -2.17 -20.30
C GLU A 342 11.61 -3.69 -20.23
N VAL A 343 10.61 -4.10 -19.44
CA VAL A 343 10.17 -5.48 -19.32
C VAL A 343 8.67 -5.56 -19.55
N ASP A 344 8.26 -6.32 -20.56
CA ASP A 344 6.85 -6.58 -20.90
C ASP A 344 6.32 -7.79 -20.12
N PHE A 345 5.28 -7.57 -19.32
CA PHE A 345 4.62 -8.61 -18.53
C PHE A 345 3.33 -9.14 -19.16
N GLY A 346 3.05 -8.77 -20.40
CA GLY A 346 1.92 -9.24 -21.19
C GLY A 346 0.67 -8.38 -21.03
N ALA A 347 -0.45 -8.91 -21.54
CA ALA A 347 -1.70 -8.17 -21.62
C ALA A 347 -2.29 -7.84 -20.25
N VAL A 348 -2.79 -6.62 -20.12
CA VAL A 348 -3.58 -6.18 -18.97
C VAL A 348 -5.03 -6.60 -19.17
N LYS A 349 -5.63 -7.18 -18.15
CA LYS A 349 -7.08 -7.39 -18.06
C LYS A 349 -7.75 -6.12 -17.51
N LEU A 350 -8.50 -6.28 -16.42
CA LEU A 350 -9.35 -5.24 -15.82
C LEU A 350 -8.57 -4.38 -14.81
N ALA A 351 -7.80 -5.01 -13.91
CA ALA A 351 -7.07 -4.30 -12.87
C ALA A 351 -5.89 -3.49 -13.41
N TRP A 352 -5.71 -2.28 -12.91
CA TRP A 352 -4.52 -1.47 -13.17
C TRP A 352 -3.30 -2.08 -12.46
N PRO A 353 -2.15 -2.17 -13.14
CA PRO A 353 -0.98 -2.73 -12.51
C PRO A 353 -0.44 -1.77 -11.43
N PHE A 354 -0.10 -2.31 -10.26
CA PHE A 354 0.31 -1.51 -9.12
C PHE A 354 1.48 -2.14 -8.37
N LEU A 355 2.62 -1.45 -8.36
CA LEU A 355 3.90 -1.84 -7.79
C LEU A 355 4.12 -1.16 -6.44
N PHE A 356 4.46 -1.93 -5.40
CA PHE A 356 4.65 -1.39 -4.06
C PHE A 356 5.63 -2.20 -3.20
N ASN A 357 6.21 -1.53 -2.20
CA ASN A 357 7.12 -2.13 -1.22
C ASN A 357 6.33 -2.71 -0.04
N TYR A 358 6.22 -4.04 0.01
CA TYR A 358 5.55 -4.76 1.09
C TYR A 358 6.53 -5.18 2.18
N VAL A 359 6.15 -4.98 3.44
CA VAL A 359 6.88 -5.50 4.59
C VAL A 359 6.05 -6.61 5.25
N PRO A 360 6.50 -7.88 5.20
CA PRO A 360 5.83 -8.97 5.90
C PRO A 360 5.71 -8.69 7.40
N SER A 361 4.53 -8.96 7.96
CA SER A 361 4.26 -8.77 9.39
C SER A 361 3.55 -9.99 10.00
N LEU A 362 3.78 -10.21 11.29
CA LEU A 362 3.01 -11.20 12.08
C LEU A 362 1.73 -10.59 12.68
N ILE A 363 1.39 -9.35 12.31
CA ILE A 363 0.24 -8.63 12.84
C ILE A 363 -1.03 -9.44 12.57
N GLN A 364 -1.80 -9.64 13.63
CA GLN A 364 -3.00 -10.45 13.59
C GLN A 364 -4.20 -9.62 13.15
N ILE A 365 -4.97 -10.14 12.20
CA ILE A 365 -6.28 -9.58 11.88
C ILE A 365 -7.28 -10.22 12.84
N GLN A 366 -7.97 -9.42 13.66
CA GLN A 366 -8.98 -9.97 14.56
C GLN A 366 -10.03 -10.72 13.75
N GLN A 367 -10.42 -11.92 14.16
CA GLN A 367 -11.63 -12.56 13.65
C GLN A 367 -12.78 -12.16 14.57
N ALA A 368 -13.94 -11.80 14.01
CA ALA A 368 -15.13 -11.58 14.83
C ALA A 368 -15.39 -12.88 15.59
N GLY A 369 -15.48 -12.81 16.92
CA GLY A 369 -15.76 -13.98 17.73
C GLY A 369 -17.05 -14.62 17.24
N VAL A 370 -16.98 -15.87 16.79
CA VAL A 370 -18.18 -16.68 16.58
C VAL A 370 -18.80 -16.86 17.94
N GLY A 371 -19.76 -16.00 18.28
CA GLY A 371 -20.59 -16.06 19.48
C GLY A 371 -21.53 -17.26 19.42
N GLY A 372 -21.00 -18.46 19.26
CA GLY A 372 -21.72 -19.71 19.42
C GLY A 372 -21.48 -20.22 20.82
N LYS A 373 -22.34 -19.86 21.78
CA LYS A 373 -22.53 -20.69 22.98
C LYS A 373 -22.95 -22.07 22.49
N ARG A 374 -22.01 -23.00 22.33
CA ARG A 374 -22.34 -24.43 22.39
C ARG A 374 -22.80 -24.68 23.83
N LYS A 375 -24.12 -24.63 24.05
CA LYS A 375 -24.71 -25.35 25.17
C LYS A 375 -24.26 -26.81 25.01
N ARG A 376 -23.50 -27.29 25.98
CA ARG A 376 -23.45 -28.72 26.26
C ARG A 376 -24.80 -29.02 26.89
N ASP A 377 -25.65 -29.71 26.16
CA ASP A 377 -26.75 -30.44 26.79
C ASP A 377 -26.12 -31.70 27.42
N GLU A 378 -26.55 -31.97 28.65
CA GLU A 378 -26.13 -33.06 29.53
C GLU A 378 -26.46 -34.45 28.98
#